data_AF-A0A7V3GTF7-F1
#
_entry.id   AF-A0A7V3GTF7-F1
#
_cell.length_a   1.000
_cell.length_b   1.000
_cell.length_c   1.000
_cell.angle_alpha   90.00
_cell.angle_beta   90.00
_cell.angle_gamma   90.00
#
_symmetry.space_group_name_H-M   'P 1'
#
loop_
_entity.id
_entity.type
_entity.pdbx_description
1 polymer ?
#
loop_
_entity_poly.entity_id
_entity_poly.type
_entity_poly.pdbx_seq_one_letter_code
_entity_poly.pdbx_strand_id
1 'polypeptide(L)'
;MFDFLRFWLILELIGLIALPLAWRLFRRLPGRGAPFAKALGLLLTGYVLWLGASFGLLRNTAGGAVIALGLALALGLWLTRSDWRTMVGDWKREWGLILGVEGIFLLAMAGWAYFRAYNPEIAGTEKPMEIAFINGVYNSLTFPPRDPWLAGYGISYYYFGYVLLAMLAKLSGVATTVAFNLGLAAIFAFAFTEPLALAFALVRRDEKAPGRQFWAWMYGLLAGVFVALMGNLEVLLEVLHARGLLSPALLRFFDIKDLATAPVTGSFNPNAGGWWWWRASRVVHDYNLARTASQEVIDEFPQFSFILGDMHPHVLAIPFAFLMMALALSLFWGKGELTQRRKGARDEEAEGGWRSVWAQAAGAFGLDGWGLPLAGLLVGAMGFLNTWDFPIYVFLLTLAYALRRGYEGLRLGRRFWQETVTVFFSLAAIGVLLYLPFYLSFSSQAGGPLPNVVNPTRFVQYFLMFGVFITALAFLLLAAWRRHGPGARAYLNWLLAVWLLPALFLALAILLVMIAPGLRDKVSGLLGTPPGQVLAAVLRVRATAPFTWLIVGALLAAVAALLTTVWRGNDD
;
A
#
# COMPACT_ATOMS: atom_id res chain seq x y z
N MET A 1 10.64 1.81 -29.39
CA MET A 1 11.66 2.75 -28.87
C MET A 1 11.12 4.18 -28.75
N PHE A 2 10.61 4.81 -29.81
CA PHE A 2 10.08 6.18 -29.73
C PHE A 2 8.92 6.33 -28.73
N ASP A 3 7.97 5.39 -28.71
CA ASP A 3 6.85 5.42 -27.75
C ASP A 3 7.32 5.33 -26.31
N PHE A 4 8.33 4.50 -26.02
CA PHE A 4 8.96 4.41 -24.71
C PHE A 4 9.55 5.77 -24.29
N LEU A 5 10.32 6.42 -25.17
CA LEU A 5 10.93 7.72 -24.87
C LEU A 5 9.87 8.81 -24.64
N ARG A 6 8.82 8.87 -25.48
CA ARG A 6 7.71 9.83 -25.29
C ARG A 6 7.00 9.62 -23.97
N PHE A 7 6.67 8.37 -23.64
CA PHE A 7 5.98 8.03 -22.39
C PHE A 7 6.84 8.36 -21.17
N TRP A 8 8.12 7.96 -21.19
CA TRP A 8 9.07 8.25 -20.11
C TRP A 8 9.28 9.76 -19.95
N LEU A 9 9.49 10.53 -21.02
CA LEU A 9 9.66 11.99 -20.95
C LEU A 9 8.45 12.71 -20.37
N ILE A 10 7.23 12.25 -20.70
CA ILE A 10 6.00 12.80 -20.09
C ILE A 10 5.96 12.48 -18.59
N LEU A 11 6.36 11.27 -18.20
CA LEU A 11 6.41 10.90 -16.79
C LEU A 11 7.46 11.73 -16.02
N GLU A 12 8.63 11.98 -16.62
CA GLU A 12 9.64 12.90 -16.09
C GLU A 12 9.09 14.32 -15.93
N LEU A 13 8.43 14.86 -16.95
CA LEU A 13 7.83 16.19 -16.91
C LEU A 13 6.81 16.33 -15.76
N ILE A 14 5.97 15.31 -15.58
CA ILE A 14 4.99 15.28 -14.48
C ILE A 14 5.70 15.28 -13.11
N GLY A 15 6.78 14.50 -12.98
CA GLY A 15 7.63 14.52 -11.79
C GLY A 15 8.26 15.89 -11.53
N LEU A 16 8.85 16.51 -12.55
CA LEU A 16 9.46 17.84 -12.46
C LEU A 16 8.47 18.90 -12.00
N ILE A 17 7.23 18.82 -12.45
CA ILE A 17 6.17 19.77 -12.09
C ILE A 17 5.76 19.64 -10.62
N ALA A 18 5.75 18.42 -10.09
CA ALA A 18 5.46 18.17 -8.69
C ALA A 18 6.66 18.35 -7.76
N LEU A 19 7.87 18.50 -8.28
CA LEU A 19 9.09 18.63 -7.47
C LEU A 19 9.00 19.71 -6.38
N PRO A 20 8.50 20.94 -6.62
CA PRO A 20 8.41 21.94 -5.56
C PRO A 20 7.56 21.46 -4.38
N LEU A 21 6.38 20.92 -4.67
CA LEU A 21 5.48 20.41 -3.64
C LEU A 21 6.06 19.18 -2.93
N ALA A 22 6.68 18.26 -3.69
CA ALA A 22 7.38 17.10 -3.16
C ALA A 22 8.51 17.52 -2.22
N TRP A 23 9.28 18.56 -2.57
CA TRP A 23 10.30 19.12 -1.70
C TRP A 23 9.69 19.60 -0.38
N ARG A 24 8.58 20.35 -0.39
CA ARG A 24 8.01 20.83 0.86
C ARG A 24 7.44 19.70 1.73
N LEU A 25 6.78 18.71 1.13
CA LEU A 25 6.20 17.55 1.82
C LEU A 25 7.25 16.61 2.41
N PHE A 26 8.33 16.38 1.66
CA PHE A 26 9.33 15.36 1.96
C PHE A 26 10.73 15.93 2.21
N ARG A 27 10.86 17.24 2.51
CA ARG A 27 12.17 17.88 2.78
C ARG A 27 12.99 17.18 3.85
N ARG A 28 12.35 16.40 4.73
CA ARG A 28 13.02 15.67 5.82
C ARG A 28 13.66 14.36 5.37
N LEU A 29 13.26 13.84 4.20
CA LEU A 29 13.83 12.63 3.61
C LEU A 29 15.06 12.99 2.75
N PRO A 30 16.06 12.10 2.64
CA PRO A 30 17.11 12.21 1.62
C PRO A 30 16.52 12.35 0.21
N GLY A 31 17.21 13.08 -0.67
CA GLY A 31 16.66 13.40 -2.00
C GLY A 31 15.55 14.44 -1.98
N ARG A 32 15.11 14.89 -0.78
CA ARG A 32 14.20 16.02 -0.57
C ARG A 32 12.94 15.92 -1.43
N GLY A 33 12.33 14.73 -1.42
CA GLY A 33 11.08 14.44 -2.13
C GLY A 33 11.20 14.10 -3.61
N ALA A 34 12.35 14.27 -4.25
CA ALA A 34 12.51 13.97 -5.67
C ALA A 34 12.10 12.52 -6.05
N PRO A 35 12.47 11.47 -5.27
CA PRO A 35 12.06 10.09 -5.60
C PRO A 35 10.55 9.85 -5.68
N PHE A 36 9.74 10.66 -4.99
CA PHE A 36 8.28 10.50 -4.94
C PHE A 36 7.55 11.54 -5.80
N ALA A 37 8.28 12.41 -6.49
CA ALA A 37 7.70 13.54 -7.22
C ALA A 37 6.86 13.06 -8.42
N LYS A 38 7.29 12.00 -9.12
CA LYS A 38 6.54 11.42 -10.24
C LYS A 38 5.18 10.88 -9.80
N ALA A 39 5.12 10.08 -8.74
CA ALA A 39 3.86 9.58 -8.19
C ALA A 39 2.97 10.73 -7.69
N LEU A 40 3.53 11.70 -6.96
CA LEU A 40 2.79 12.87 -6.50
C LEU A 40 2.20 13.66 -7.68
N GLY A 41 2.99 13.93 -8.72
CA GLY A 41 2.57 14.66 -9.90
C GLY A 41 1.49 13.94 -10.70
N LEU A 42 1.61 12.62 -10.84
CA LEU A 42 0.59 11.78 -11.50
C LEU A 42 -0.75 11.91 -10.78
N LEU A 43 -0.75 11.74 -9.46
CA LEU A 43 -1.96 11.81 -8.64
C LEU A 43 -2.60 13.19 -8.73
N LEU A 44 -1.83 14.26 -8.52
CA LEU A 44 -2.37 15.62 -8.51
C LEU A 44 -2.91 16.03 -9.89
N THR A 45 -2.17 15.74 -10.96
CA THR A 45 -2.60 16.05 -12.32
C THR A 45 -3.85 15.25 -12.69
N GLY A 46 -3.86 13.95 -12.38
CA GLY A 46 -5.00 13.07 -12.61
C GLY A 46 -6.23 13.47 -11.81
N TYR A 47 -6.06 13.88 -10.55
CA TYR A 47 -7.14 14.37 -9.71
C TYR A 47 -7.76 15.64 -10.26
N VAL A 48 -6.94 16.63 -10.66
CA VAL A 48 -7.44 17.88 -11.25
C VAL A 48 -8.18 17.60 -12.57
N LEU A 49 -7.63 16.74 -13.42
CA LEU A 49 -8.27 16.34 -14.67
C LEU A 49 -9.61 15.63 -14.41
N TRP A 50 -9.62 14.65 -13.51
CA TRP A 50 -10.80 13.88 -13.15
C TRP A 50 -11.89 14.76 -12.55
N LEU A 51 -11.56 15.56 -11.54
CA LEU A 51 -12.52 16.43 -10.88
C LEU A 51 -13.07 17.49 -11.85
N GLY A 52 -12.18 18.15 -12.61
CA GLY A 52 -12.58 19.13 -13.62
C GLY A 52 -13.49 18.54 -14.69
N ALA A 53 -13.21 17.34 -15.18
CA ALA A 53 -14.05 16.67 -16.18
C ALA A 53 -15.33 16.04 -15.60
N SER A 54 -15.39 15.81 -14.28
CA SER A 54 -16.61 15.37 -13.59
C SER A 54 -17.61 16.53 -13.43
N PHE A 55 -17.13 17.76 -13.23
CA PHE A 55 -17.95 18.97 -13.14
C PHE A 55 -18.14 19.71 -14.47
N GLY A 56 -17.57 19.21 -15.58
CA GLY A 56 -17.65 19.84 -16.90
C GLY A 56 -16.78 21.10 -17.06
N LEU A 57 -15.86 21.36 -16.12
CA LEU A 57 -14.89 22.47 -16.18
C LEU A 57 -13.72 22.17 -17.12
N LEU A 58 -13.35 20.89 -17.23
CA LEU A 58 -12.32 20.39 -18.15
C LEU A 58 -12.92 19.30 -19.04
N ARG A 59 -12.22 18.97 -20.13
CA ARG A 59 -12.51 17.79 -20.95
C ARG A 59 -11.33 16.83 -20.91
N ASN A 60 -11.60 15.53 -20.82
CA ASN A 60 -10.58 14.48 -20.85
C ASN A 60 -9.93 14.32 -22.24
N THR A 61 -9.07 15.28 -22.54
CA THR A 61 -8.34 15.47 -23.80
C THR A 61 -6.89 15.81 -23.47
N ALA A 62 -5.97 15.76 -24.44
CA ALA A 62 -4.60 16.20 -24.22
C ALA A 62 -4.54 17.65 -23.72
N GLY A 63 -5.35 18.56 -24.28
CA GLY A 63 -5.44 19.95 -23.82
C GLY A 63 -5.93 20.08 -22.37
N GLY A 64 -6.98 19.33 -21.99
CA GLY A 64 -7.45 19.31 -20.60
C GLY A 64 -6.42 18.74 -19.63
N ALA A 65 -5.67 17.72 -20.03
CA ALA A 65 -4.57 17.16 -19.24
C ALA A 65 -3.42 18.17 -19.06
N VAL A 66 -3.06 18.94 -20.11
CA VAL A 66 -2.06 20.02 -20.02
C VAL A 66 -2.52 21.14 -19.07
N ILE A 67 -3.80 21.53 -19.12
CA ILE A 67 -4.36 22.51 -18.17
C ILE A 67 -4.29 21.96 -16.74
N ALA A 68 -4.69 20.71 -16.52
CA ALA A 68 -4.60 20.06 -15.21
C ALA A 68 -3.15 20.05 -14.67
N LEU A 69 -2.19 19.79 -15.55
CA LEU A 69 -0.76 19.81 -15.24
C LEU A 69 -0.29 21.22 -14.85
N GLY A 70 -0.73 22.26 -15.58
CA GLY A 70 -0.47 23.66 -15.24
C GLY A 70 -1.08 24.09 -13.90
N LEU A 71 -2.29 23.62 -13.58
CA LEU A 71 -2.93 23.87 -12.28
C LEU A 71 -2.20 23.17 -11.12
N ALA A 72 -1.75 21.93 -11.33
CA ALA A 72 -0.92 21.23 -10.36
C ALA A 72 0.41 21.95 -10.11
N LEU A 73 1.05 22.46 -11.17
CA LEU A 73 2.25 23.30 -11.07
C LEU A 73 1.97 24.59 -10.28
N ALA A 74 0.88 25.30 -10.63
CA ALA A 74 0.52 26.55 -9.98
C ALA A 74 0.27 26.35 -8.47
N LEU A 75 -0.41 25.27 -8.10
CA LEU A 75 -0.60 24.87 -6.70
C LEU A 75 0.74 24.61 -6.01
N GLY A 76 1.63 23.84 -6.63
CA GLY A 76 2.96 23.55 -6.11
C GLY A 76 3.78 24.82 -5.87
N LEU A 77 3.87 25.69 -6.88
CA LEU A 77 4.60 26.96 -6.80
C LEU A 77 4.02 27.91 -5.75
N TRP A 78 2.69 28.03 -5.67
CA TRP A 78 2.03 28.86 -4.66
C TRP A 78 2.35 28.38 -3.24
N LEU A 79 2.35 27.06 -3.03
CA LEU A 79 2.71 26.44 -1.75
C LEU A 79 4.21 26.51 -1.44
N THR A 80 5.10 26.84 -2.39
CA THR A 80 6.56 26.92 -2.19
C THR A 80 7.17 28.30 -2.40
N ARG A 81 6.36 29.33 -2.66
CA ARG A 81 6.78 30.66 -3.12
C ARG A 81 7.84 31.38 -2.26
N SER A 82 8.03 30.98 -1.00
CA SER A 82 9.01 31.58 -0.08
C SER A 82 10.42 30.98 -0.16
N ASP A 83 10.63 29.81 -0.78
CA ASP A 83 11.79 28.97 -0.44
C ASP A 83 12.61 28.42 -1.63
N TRP A 84 12.45 28.97 -2.84
CA TRP A 84 13.04 28.37 -4.06
C TRP A 84 14.58 28.28 -4.02
N ARG A 85 15.29 29.27 -3.45
CA ARG A 85 16.76 29.24 -3.33
C ARG A 85 17.22 28.11 -2.42
N THR A 86 16.52 27.92 -1.31
CA THR A 86 16.76 26.83 -0.36
C THR A 86 16.51 25.48 -1.03
N MET A 87 15.40 25.35 -1.76
CA MET A 87 15.04 24.15 -2.50
C MET A 87 16.12 23.75 -3.53
N VAL A 88 16.57 24.69 -4.36
CA VAL A 88 17.64 24.41 -5.34
C VAL A 88 18.95 24.04 -4.64
N GLY A 89 19.29 24.71 -3.53
CA GLY A 89 20.48 24.38 -2.74
C GLY A 89 20.41 22.98 -2.12
N ASP A 90 19.24 22.58 -1.64
CA ASP A 90 18.95 21.26 -1.08
C ASP A 90 19.09 20.15 -2.12
N TRP A 91 18.55 20.32 -3.33
CA TRP A 91 18.72 19.34 -4.39
C TRP A 91 20.15 19.26 -4.93
N LYS A 92 20.87 20.38 -5.01
CA LYS A 92 22.30 20.35 -5.37
C LYS A 92 23.12 19.51 -4.40
N ARG A 93 22.79 19.52 -3.11
CA ARG A 93 23.45 18.69 -2.09
C ARG A 93 23.10 17.20 -2.24
N GLU A 94 21.92 16.89 -2.75
CA GLU A 94 21.40 15.53 -2.88
C GLU A 94 21.47 15.00 -4.33
N TRP A 95 22.11 15.72 -5.26
CA TRP A 95 22.02 15.45 -6.69
C TRP A 95 22.46 14.03 -7.06
N GLY A 96 23.48 13.50 -6.41
CA GLY A 96 23.98 12.14 -6.66
C GLY A 96 22.97 11.06 -6.28
N LEU A 97 22.17 11.29 -5.23
CA LEU A 97 21.07 10.39 -4.88
C LEU A 97 19.93 10.52 -5.89
N ILE A 98 19.56 11.76 -6.25
CA ILE A 98 18.50 12.02 -7.21
C ILE A 98 18.83 11.33 -8.54
N LEU A 99 20.00 11.58 -9.11
CA LEU A 99 20.41 10.93 -10.37
C LEU A 99 20.58 9.42 -10.24
N GLY A 100 21.04 8.91 -9.09
CA GLY A 100 21.13 7.47 -8.87
C GLY A 100 19.76 6.81 -8.90
N VAL A 101 18.76 7.39 -8.22
CA VAL A 101 17.38 6.89 -8.20
C VAL A 101 16.75 7.01 -9.59
N GLU A 102 16.95 8.13 -10.28
CA GLU A 102 16.43 8.33 -11.64
C GLU A 102 17.06 7.38 -12.66
N GLY A 103 18.37 7.13 -12.56
CA GLY A 103 19.05 6.14 -13.38
C GLY A 103 18.50 4.73 -13.13
N ILE A 104 18.28 4.34 -11.87
CA ILE A 104 17.66 3.05 -11.53
C ILE A 104 16.21 2.98 -12.01
N PHE A 105 15.44 4.07 -11.90
CA PHE A 105 14.07 4.14 -12.39
C PHE A 105 14.03 3.86 -13.90
N LEU A 106 14.86 4.56 -14.67
CA LEU A 106 14.96 4.37 -16.11
C LEU A 106 15.40 2.95 -16.47
N LEU A 107 16.38 2.39 -15.77
CA LEU A 107 16.85 1.02 -15.98
C LEU A 107 15.77 -0.03 -15.66
N ALA A 108 15.05 0.14 -14.54
CA ALA A 108 13.96 -0.76 -14.15
C ALA A 108 12.81 -0.69 -15.15
N MET A 109 12.42 0.52 -15.56
CA MET A 109 11.36 0.73 -16.56
C MET A 109 11.76 0.16 -17.92
N ALA A 110 12.99 0.43 -18.39
CA ALA A 110 13.49 -0.10 -19.66
C ALA A 110 13.61 -1.63 -19.63
N GLY A 111 14.12 -2.19 -18.54
CA GLY A 111 14.24 -3.63 -18.34
C GLY A 111 12.89 -4.33 -18.36
N TRP A 112 11.88 -3.76 -17.67
CA TRP A 112 10.55 -4.34 -17.65
C TRP A 112 9.79 -4.14 -18.98
N ALA A 113 9.98 -3.00 -19.65
CA ALA A 113 9.44 -2.78 -20.99
C ALA A 113 10.04 -3.78 -22.00
N TYR A 114 11.33 -4.09 -21.88
CA TYR A 114 12.00 -5.13 -22.67
C TYR A 114 11.42 -6.51 -22.37
N PHE A 115 11.22 -6.87 -21.08
CA PHE A 115 10.55 -8.11 -20.70
C PHE A 115 9.14 -8.22 -21.31
N ARG A 116 8.32 -7.18 -21.18
CA ARG A 116 6.97 -7.13 -21.77
C ARG A 116 6.97 -7.17 -23.30
N ALA A 117 8.05 -6.77 -23.96
CA ALA A 117 8.14 -6.87 -25.42
C ALA A 117 8.13 -8.34 -25.93
N TYR A 118 8.52 -9.31 -25.09
CA TYR A 118 8.45 -10.75 -25.43
C TYR A 118 7.08 -11.37 -25.21
N ASN A 119 6.23 -10.76 -24.39
CA ASN A 119 4.84 -11.16 -24.18
C ASN A 119 3.98 -9.89 -24.12
N PRO A 120 3.77 -9.18 -25.24
CA PRO A 120 3.02 -7.94 -25.22
C PRO A 120 1.51 -8.17 -25.25
N GLU A 121 1.05 -9.41 -25.42
CA GLU A 121 -0.37 -9.71 -25.57
C GLU A 121 -1.18 -9.28 -24.34
N ILE A 122 -2.35 -8.69 -24.64
CA ILE A 122 -3.34 -8.28 -23.66
C ILE A 122 -4.50 -9.27 -23.76
N ALA A 123 -4.19 -10.53 -23.45
CA ALA A 123 -5.11 -11.66 -23.55
C ALA A 123 -5.04 -12.53 -22.28
N GLY A 124 -6.15 -13.20 -21.98
CA GLY A 124 -6.31 -14.02 -20.78
C GLY A 124 -6.63 -13.22 -19.52
N THR A 125 -7.14 -13.92 -18.51
CA THR A 125 -7.51 -13.39 -17.19
C THR A 125 -8.33 -12.09 -17.28
N GLU A 126 -7.94 -11.05 -16.53
CA GLU A 126 -8.66 -9.78 -16.44
C GLU A 126 -8.12 -8.72 -17.43
N LYS A 127 -7.00 -8.98 -18.14
CA LYS A 127 -6.39 -8.00 -19.05
C LYS A 127 -7.35 -7.44 -20.11
N PRO A 128 -8.24 -8.24 -20.74
CA PRO A 128 -9.23 -7.72 -21.68
C PRO A 128 -10.19 -6.71 -21.03
N MET A 129 -10.55 -6.91 -19.76
CA MET A 129 -11.37 -5.98 -19.00
C MET A 129 -10.63 -4.66 -18.77
N GLU A 130 -9.37 -4.74 -18.34
CA GLU A 130 -8.56 -3.57 -18.02
C GLU A 130 -8.30 -2.69 -19.25
N ILE A 131 -7.93 -3.28 -20.39
CA ILE A 131 -7.71 -2.50 -21.62
C ILE A 131 -9.00 -1.87 -22.13
N ALA A 132 -10.15 -2.53 -21.98
CA ALA A 132 -11.41 -1.93 -22.33
C ALA A 132 -11.83 -0.83 -21.35
N PHE A 133 -11.53 -0.92 -20.05
CA PHE A 133 -11.67 0.22 -19.12
C PHE A 133 -10.75 1.39 -19.49
N ILE A 134 -9.49 1.13 -19.84
CA ILE A 134 -8.56 2.17 -20.32
C ILE A 134 -9.11 2.83 -21.58
N ASN A 135 -9.63 2.07 -22.54
CA ASN A 135 -10.26 2.62 -23.73
C ASN A 135 -11.55 3.38 -23.43
N GLY A 136 -12.40 2.88 -22.51
CA GLY A 136 -13.61 3.55 -22.07
C GLY A 136 -13.31 4.92 -21.46
N VAL A 137 -12.31 4.97 -20.58
CA VAL A 137 -11.78 6.23 -20.02
C VAL A 137 -11.18 7.11 -21.11
N TYR A 138 -10.29 6.59 -21.95
CA TYR A 138 -9.60 7.35 -22.99
C TYR A 138 -10.58 8.01 -23.97
N ASN A 139 -11.69 7.34 -24.32
CA ASN A 139 -12.68 7.85 -25.28
C ASN A 139 -13.80 8.68 -24.63
N SER A 140 -13.88 8.74 -23.30
CA SER A 140 -14.87 9.57 -22.60
C SER A 140 -14.34 10.98 -22.39
N LEU A 141 -15.11 12.00 -22.78
CA LEU A 141 -14.74 13.42 -22.60
C LEU A 141 -15.02 13.95 -21.18
N THR A 142 -15.97 13.33 -20.48
CA THR A 142 -16.43 13.68 -19.13
C THR A 142 -16.45 12.43 -18.26
N PHE A 143 -16.58 12.61 -16.94
CA PHE A 143 -16.66 11.51 -15.98
C PHE A 143 -18.04 11.46 -15.28
N PRO A 144 -18.54 10.27 -14.88
CA PRO A 144 -17.91 8.95 -14.96
C PRO A 144 -17.71 8.46 -16.41
N PRO A 145 -16.68 7.64 -16.68
CA PRO A 145 -16.34 7.19 -18.02
C PRO A 145 -17.35 6.15 -18.50
N ARG A 146 -17.58 6.04 -19.81
CA ARG A 146 -18.49 5.05 -20.42
C ARG A 146 -18.09 3.62 -20.05
N ASP A 147 -19.07 2.83 -19.63
CA ASP A 147 -18.90 1.40 -19.39
C ASP A 147 -18.81 0.65 -20.74
N PRO A 148 -17.73 -0.13 -20.99
CA PRO A 148 -17.59 -0.85 -22.25
C PRO A 148 -18.50 -2.08 -22.40
N TRP A 149 -19.11 -2.58 -21.32
CA TRP A 149 -19.98 -3.76 -21.31
C TRP A 149 -21.45 -3.39 -21.16
N LEU A 150 -21.75 -2.23 -20.57
CA LEU A 150 -23.12 -1.77 -20.33
C LEU A 150 -23.37 -0.39 -20.99
N ALA A 151 -23.81 -0.42 -22.25
CA ALA A 151 -24.05 0.79 -23.04
C ALA A 151 -25.01 1.77 -22.34
N GLY A 152 -24.63 3.05 -22.29
CA GLY A 152 -25.39 4.12 -21.64
C GLY A 152 -25.07 4.34 -20.17
N TYR A 153 -24.27 3.48 -19.55
CA TYR A 153 -23.87 3.58 -18.15
C TYR A 153 -22.39 3.98 -18.00
N GLY A 154 -22.02 4.41 -16.78
CA GLY A 154 -20.64 4.68 -16.40
C GLY A 154 -19.99 3.48 -15.71
N ILE A 155 -18.66 3.37 -15.79
CA ILE A 155 -17.91 2.30 -15.12
C ILE A 155 -18.16 2.36 -13.61
N SER A 156 -18.67 1.26 -13.04
CA SER A 156 -18.84 1.09 -11.60
C SER A 156 -17.73 0.23 -11.00
N TYR A 157 -16.50 0.76 -11.04
CA TYR A 157 -15.28 0.08 -10.59
C TYR A 157 -14.22 1.10 -10.11
N TYR A 158 -13.11 0.63 -9.52
CA TYR A 158 -12.00 1.49 -9.09
C TYR A 158 -11.22 2.01 -10.31
N TYR A 159 -11.71 3.06 -10.97
CA TYR A 159 -11.20 3.46 -12.28
C TYR A 159 -10.14 4.56 -12.27
N PHE A 160 -9.71 5.07 -11.11
CA PHE A 160 -8.75 6.19 -11.06
C PHE A 160 -7.39 5.86 -11.69
N GLY A 161 -6.87 4.65 -11.45
CA GLY A 161 -5.62 4.21 -12.06
C GLY A 161 -5.69 4.21 -13.59
N TYR A 162 -6.84 3.83 -14.16
CA TYR A 162 -7.09 3.91 -15.60
C TYR A 162 -7.18 5.35 -16.12
N VAL A 163 -7.67 6.31 -15.30
CA VAL A 163 -7.60 7.75 -15.60
C VAL A 163 -6.16 8.21 -15.73
N LEU A 164 -5.29 7.83 -14.77
CA LEU A 164 -3.88 8.20 -14.80
C LEU A 164 -3.19 7.65 -16.05
N LEU A 165 -3.46 6.40 -16.40
CA LEU A 165 -2.86 5.78 -17.57
C LEU A 165 -3.39 6.35 -18.89
N ALA A 166 -4.70 6.59 -19.00
CA ALA A 166 -5.29 7.21 -20.18
C ALA A 166 -4.78 8.65 -20.36
N MET A 167 -4.57 9.38 -19.26
CA MET A 167 -3.93 10.71 -19.27
C MET A 167 -2.50 10.62 -19.82
N LEU A 168 -1.70 9.66 -19.36
CA LEU A 168 -0.35 9.43 -19.88
C LEU A 168 -0.36 9.07 -21.38
N ALA A 169 -1.29 8.22 -21.81
CA ALA A 169 -1.46 7.87 -23.22
C ALA A 169 -1.77 9.11 -24.08
N LYS A 170 -2.69 9.97 -23.63
CA LYS A 170 -3.05 11.23 -24.32
C LYS A 170 -1.88 12.21 -24.40
N LEU A 171 -1.16 12.41 -23.30
CA LEU A 171 -0.04 13.36 -23.23
C LEU A 171 1.18 12.88 -24.05
N SER A 172 1.45 11.58 -24.07
CA SER A 172 2.56 10.99 -24.83
C SER A 172 2.23 10.70 -26.29
N GLY A 173 0.94 10.69 -26.65
CA GLY A 173 0.47 10.40 -28.00
C GLY A 173 0.66 8.93 -28.41
N VAL A 174 0.77 8.02 -27.43
CA VAL A 174 0.93 6.57 -27.70
C VAL A 174 -0.43 5.87 -27.68
N ALA A 175 -0.56 4.77 -28.43
CA ALA A 175 -1.78 3.96 -28.41
C ALA A 175 -2.03 3.37 -27.02
N THR A 176 -3.29 3.15 -26.65
CA THR A 176 -3.69 2.63 -25.32
C THR A 176 -3.11 1.25 -25.04
N THR A 177 -2.95 0.39 -26.05
CA THR A 177 -2.31 -0.93 -25.94
C THR A 177 -0.81 -0.85 -25.66
N VAL A 178 -0.14 0.17 -26.18
CA VAL A 178 1.27 0.46 -25.90
C VAL A 178 1.40 1.09 -24.51
N ALA A 179 0.50 2.03 -24.17
CA ALA A 179 0.42 2.60 -22.83
C ALA A 179 0.18 1.53 -21.75
N PHE A 180 -0.63 0.52 -22.02
CA PHE A 180 -0.83 -0.62 -21.11
C PHE A 180 0.50 -1.27 -20.73
N ASN A 181 1.31 -1.67 -21.71
CA ASN A 181 2.59 -2.32 -21.46
C ASN A 181 3.65 -1.35 -20.86
N LEU A 182 3.70 -0.10 -21.32
CA LEU A 182 4.63 0.91 -20.77
C LEU A 182 4.23 1.36 -19.37
N GLY A 183 2.94 1.40 -19.05
CA GLY A 183 2.41 1.70 -17.74
C GLY A 183 2.75 0.62 -16.73
N LEU A 184 2.66 -0.67 -17.11
CA LEU A 184 3.14 -1.78 -16.28
C LEU A 184 4.63 -1.64 -15.98
N ALA A 185 5.43 -1.29 -17.00
CA ALA A 185 6.86 -1.04 -16.82
C ALA A 185 7.15 0.15 -15.90
N ALA A 186 6.35 1.22 -15.99
CA ALA A 186 6.48 2.38 -15.10
C ALA A 186 6.11 2.02 -13.65
N ILE A 187 5.02 1.27 -13.43
CA ILE A 187 4.62 0.80 -12.10
C ILE A 187 5.67 -0.13 -11.49
N PHE A 188 6.25 -1.03 -12.29
CA PHE A 188 7.38 -1.85 -11.87
C PHE A 188 8.56 -0.98 -11.41
N ALA A 189 8.89 0.06 -12.17
CA ALA A 189 9.96 0.99 -11.80
C ALA A 189 9.65 1.72 -10.48
N PHE A 190 8.42 2.20 -10.26
CA PHE A 190 7.98 2.77 -8.98
C PHE A 190 8.11 1.76 -7.83
N ALA A 191 7.62 0.53 -8.03
CA ALA A 191 7.69 -0.56 -7.06
C ALA A 191 9.13 -0.95 -6.71
N PHE A 192 10.10 -0.63 -7.57
CA PHE A 192 11.52 -0.82 -7.28
C PHE A 192 12.14 0.40 -6.58
N THR A 193 11.93 1.61 -7.09
CA THR A 193 12.68 2.81 -6.65
C THR A 193 12.13 3.49 -5.41
N GLU A 194 10.82 3.45 -5.19
CA GLU A 194 10.22 4.11 -4.03
C GLU A 194 10.52 3.39 -2.70
N PRO A 195 10.46 2.04 -2.62
CA PRO A 195 10.96 1.30 -1.47
C PRO A 195 12.46 1.48 -1.25
N LEU A 196 13.22 1.55 -2.34
CA LEU A 196 14.64 1.87 -2.28
C LEU A 196 14.86 3.21 -1.60
N ALA A 197 14.14 4.26 -2.00
CA ALA A 197 14.27 5.59 -1.40
C ALA A 197 13.88 5.59 0.09
N LEU A 198 12.85 4.83 0.49
CA LEU A 198 12.44 4.68 1.89
C LEU A 198 13.50 3.95 2.73
N ALA A 199 13.98 2.80 2.29
CA ALA A 199 15.01 2.04 3.00
C ALA A 199 16.34 2.80 3.06
N PHE A 200 16.72 3.46 1.95
CA PHE A 200 17.85 4.37 1.92
C PHE A 200 17.71 5.47 2.98
N ALA A 201 16.52 6.08 3.10
CA ALA A 201 16.24 7.09 4.11
C ALA A 201 16.43 6.56 5.53
N LEU A 202 15.85 5.39 5.84
CA LEU A 202 15.93 4.77 7.16
C LEU A 202 17.38 4.47 7.57
N VAL A 203 18.20 3.93 6.66
CA VAL A 203 19.60 3.59 6.94
C VAL A 203 20.49 4.82 7.03
N ARG A 204 20.31 5.80 6.12
CA ARG A 204 21.11 7.04 6.14
C ARG A 204 20.84 7.90 7.38
N ARG A 205 19.72 7.67 8.09
CA ARG A 205 19.39 8.36 9.33
C ARG A 205 20.38 8.08 10.46
N ASP A 206 21.08 6.95 10.42
CA ASP A 206 22.14 6.64 11.38
C ASP A 206 23.43 7.41 11.03
N GLU A 207 23.58 8.60 11.62
CA GLU A 207 24.70 9.50 11.33
C GLU A 207 26.07 8.92 11.77
N LYS A 208 26.08 7.97 12.70
CA LYS A 208 27.29 7.44 13.35
C LYS A 208 27.85 6.18 12.66
N ALA A 209 27.11 5.58 11.74
CA ALA A 209 27.54 4.35 11.07
C ALA A 209 28.65 4.60 10.02
N PRO A 210 29.81 3.93 10.11
CA PRO A 210 30.83 4.02 9.06
C PRO A 210 30.32 3.42 7.75
N GLY A 211 30.66 4.03 6.61
CA GLY A 211 30.19 3.57 5.30
C GLY A 211 28.68 3.72 5.06
N ARG A 212 27.97 4.55 5.84
CA ARG A 212 26.51 4.71 5.79
C ARG A 212 25.92 4.88 4.38
N GLN A 213 26.63 5.59 3.49
CA GLN A 213 26.16 5.85 2.13
C GLN A 213 26.09 4.56 1.31
N PHE A 214 27.11 3.71 1.43
CA PHE A 214 27.17 2.41 0.78
C PHE A 214 26.06 1.50 1.30
N TRP A 215 25.91 1.40 2.63
CA TRP A 215 24.87 0.58 3.23
C TRP A 215 23.47 1.09 2.91
N ALA A 216 23.25 2.40 2.88
CA ALA A 216 21.96 2.98 2.50
C ALA A 216 21.59 2.60 1.06
N TRP A 217 22.54 2.64 0.12
CA TRP A 217 22.32 2.14 -1.24
C TRP A 217 22.06 0.64 -1.28
N MET A 218 22.86 -0.16 -0.57
CA MET A 218 22.71 -1.61 -0.60
C MET A 218 21.37 -2.06 -0.02
N TYR A 219 20.97 -1.56 1.15
CA TYR A 219 19.66 -1.85 1.73
C TYR A 219 18.51 -1.24 0.94
N GLY A 220 18.72 -0.09 0.30
CA GLY A 220 17.79 0.48 -0.67
C GLY A 220 17.54 -0.47 -1.85
N LEU A 221 18.61 -0.95 -2.49
CA LEU A 221 18.53 -1.90 -3.60
C LEU A 221 17.86 -3.21 -3.16
N LEU A 222 18.21 -3.72 -1.98
CA LEU A 222 17.56 -4.91 -1.42
C LEU A 222 16.06 -4.68 -1.19
N ALA A 223 15.64 -3.50 -0.73
CA ALA A 223 14.22 -3.18 -0.58
C ALA A 223 13.50 -3.17 -1.93
N GLY A 224 14.10 -2.57 -2.97
CA GLY A 224 13.55 -2.61 -4.33
C GLY A 224 13.41 -4.04 -4.87
N VAL A 225 14.43 -4.88 -4.65
CA VAL A 225 14.39 -6.31 -5.02
C VAL A 225 13.32 -7.07 -4.22
N PHE A 226 13.24 -6.84 -2.91
CA PHE A 226 12.28 -7.54 -2.03
C PHE A 226 10.83 -7.18 -2.35
N VAL A 227 10.56 -5.97 -2.82
CA VAL A 227 9.21 -5.57 -3.20
C VAL A 227 8.88 -5.98 -4.63
N ALA A 228 9.74 -5.62 -5.60
CA ALA A 228 9.39 -5.74 -7.00
C ALA A 228 9.66 -7.12 -7.60
N LEU A 229 10.67 -7.86 -7.11
CA LEU A 229 11.17 -9.08 -7.75
C LEU A 229 11.02 -10.35 -6.91
N MET A 230 10.94 -10.22 -5.58
CA MET A 230 10.90 -11.37 -4.69
C MET A 230 9.57 -12.12 -4.81
N GLY A 231 9.65 -13.43 -5.04
CA GLY A 231 8.51 -14.35 -4.92
C GLY A 231 8.33 -14.86 -3.50
N ASN A 232 7.28 -15.65 -3.28
CA ASN A 232 7.09 -16.35 -2.01
C ASN A 232 7.84 -17.70 -1.97
N LEU A 233 7.83 -18.36 -0.81
CA LEU A 233 8.55 -19.63 -0.62
C LEU A 233 7.85 -20.83 -1.25
N GLU A 234 6.64 -20.67 -1.80
CA GLU A 234 5.91 -21.75 -2.48
C GLU A 234 6.66 -22.21 -3.73
N VAL A 235 7.33 -21.29 -4.44
CA VAL A 235 8.17 -21.61 -5.62
C VAL A 235 9.28 -22.62 -5.28
N LEU A 236 9.78 -22.63 -4.04
CA LEU A 236 10.74 -23.65 -3.61
C LEU A 236 10.10 -25.04 -3.58
N LEU A 237 8.83 -25.13 -3.16
CA LEU A 237 8.08 -26.39 -3.17
C LEU A 237 7.83 -26.89 -4.59
N GLU A 238 7.52 -26.00 -5.54
CA GLU A 238 7.42 -26.33 -6.97
C GLU A 238 8.71 -26.97 -7.48
N VAL A 239 9.85 -26.35 -7.21
CA VAL A 239 11.17 -26.82 -7.64
C VAL A 239 11.54 -28.17 -7.00
N LEU A 240 11.25 -28.34 -5.72
CA LEU A 240 11.51 -29.59 -5.00
C LEU A 240 10.56 -30.72 -5.45
N HIS A 241 9.30 -30.40 -5.71
CA HIS A 241 8.31 -31.35 -6.22
C HIS A 241 8.66 -31.82 -7.64
N ALA A 242 8.99 -30.89 -8.53
CA ALA A 242 9.42 -31.17 -9.89
C ALA A 242 10.65 -32.11 -9.93
N ARG A 243 11.56 -31.96 -8.97
CA ARG A 243 12.73 -32.84 -8.81
C ARG A 243 12.40 -34.21 -8.17
N GLY A 244 11.20 -34.39 -7.64
CA GLY A 244 10.77 -35.62 -6.96
C GLY A 244 11.26 -35.74 -5.52
N LEU A 245 11.60 -34.62 -4.87
CA LEU A 245 12.16 -34.59 -3.50
C LEU A 245 11.10 -34.45 -2.41
N LEU A 246 9.86 -34.11 -2.76
CA LEU A 246 8.77 -33.99 -1.78
C LEU A 246 8.06 -35.33 -1.59
N SER A 247 8.00 -35.80 -0.34
CA SER A 247 7.23 -37.00 0.01
C SER A 247 5.73 -36.71 0.03
N PRO A 248 4.86 -37.73 -0.15
CA PRO A 248 3.41 -37.56 -0.01
C PRO A 248 2.97 -36.97 1.33
N ALA A 249 3.73 -37.23 2.40
CA ALA A 249 3.47 -36.64 3.72
C ALA A 249 3.74 -35.14 3.76
N LEU A 250 4.83 -34.67 3.14
CA LEU A 250 5.14 -33.24 3.05
C LEU A 250 4.14 -32.50 2.15
N LEU A 251 3.73 -33.10 1.04
CA LEU A 251 2.69 -32.54 0.16
C LEU A 251 1.37 -32.33 0.91
N ARG A 252 0.93 -33.33 1.71
CA ARG A 252 -0.26 -33.19 2.58
C ARG A 252 -0.05 -32.18 3.71
N PHE A 253 1.18 -32.02 4.20
CA PHE A 253 1.49 -31.07 5.25
C PHE A 253 1.37 -29.62 4.75
N PHE A 254 1.92 -29.29 3.57
CA PHE A 254 1.80 -27.96 2.97
C PHE A 254 0.40 -27.70 2.39
N ASP A 255 -0.22 -28.73 1.80
CA ASP A 255 -1.61 -28.72 1.35
C ASP A 255 -1.90 -27.63 0.30
N ILE A 256 -0.95 -27.42 -0.61
CA ILE A 256 -1.10 -26.45 -1.70
C ILE A 256 -1.94 -27.08 -2.80
N LYS A 257 -2.95 -26.33 -3.28
CA LYS A 257 -3.87 -26.77 -4.32
C LYS A 257 -3.10 -27.18 -5.58
N ASP A 258 -3.41 -28.35 -6.13
CA ASP A 258 -2.85 -28.92 -7.35
C ASP A 258 -1.33 -29.18 -7.39
N LEU A 259 -0.60 -28.95 -6.29
CA LEU A 259 0.84 -29.26 -6.22
C LEU A 259 1.08 -30.78 -6.24
N ALA A 260 0.29 -31.55 -5.47
CA ALA A 260 0.48 -33.00 -5.35
C ALA A 260 0.20 -33.76 -6.66
N THR A 261 -0.62 -33.18 -7.55
CA THR A 261 -0.96 -33.73 -8.87
C THR A 261 -0.09 -33.14 -9.98
N ALA A 262 0.77 -32.16 -9.67
CA ALA A 262 1.66 -31.55 -10.65
C ALA A 262 2.70 -32.57 -11.16
N PRO A 263 3.11 -32.49 -12.45
CA PRO A 263 4.07 -33.43 -13.02
C PRO A 263 5.44 -33.38 -12.34
N VAL A 264 6.01 -34.55 -12.04
CA VAL A 264 7.40 -34.68 -11.60
C VAL A 264 8.28 -34.79 -12.84
N THR A 265 8.99 -33.71 -13.17
CA THR A 265 9.84 -33.64 -14.39
C THR A 265 11.21 -34.28 -14.20
N GLY A 266 11.60 -34.58 -12.96
CA GLY A 266 12.95 -35.01 -12.61
C GLY A 266 13.99 -33.90 -12.73
N SER A 267 13.59 -32.64 -12.93
CA SER A 267 14.49 -31.49 -13.03
C SER A 267 14.15 -30.42 -11.99
N PHE A 268 15.10 -29.51 -11.73
CA PHE A 268 14.82 -28.31 -10.92
C PHE A 268 14.00 -27.25 -11.64
N ASN A 269 13.63 -27.50 -12.90
CA ASN A 269 12.74 -26.65 -13.65
C ASN A 269 11.32 -27.23 -13.55
N PRO A 270 10.38 -26.56 -12.84
CA PRO A 270 8.99 -27.01 -12.77
C PRO A 270 8.27 -26.96 -14.12
N ASN A 271 8.86 -26.30 -15.12
CA ASN A 271 8.25 -26.01 -16.42
C ASN A 271 7.94 -27.28 -17.25
N ALA A 272 6.88 -27.99 -16.87
CA ALA A 272 6.25 -29.08 -17.59
C ALA A 272 5.26 -28.56 -18.68
N GLY A 273 5.33 -27.26 -19.02
CA GLY A 273 4.36 -26.54 -19.83
C GLY A 273 3.32 -25.78 -18.99
N GLY A 274 2.90 -24.60 -19.45
CA GLY A 274 1.84 -23.80 -18.83
C GLY A 274 2.29 -22.84 -17.71
N TRP A 275 1.32 -22.25 -17.01
CA TRP A 275 1.53 -21.27 -15.93
C TRP A 275 1.77 -21.96 -14.58
N TRP A 276 2.84 -22.75 -14.45
CA TRP A 276 3.16 -23.45 -13.20
C TRP A 276 3.29 -22.48 -12.01
N TRP A 277 3.85 -21.28 -12.25
CA TRP A 277 3.99 -20.20 -11.28
C TRP A 277 2.65 -19.60 -10.82
N TRP A 278 1.53 -19.97 -11.45
CA TRP A 278 0.20 -19.56 -11.04
C TRP A 278 -0.14 -20.05 -9.63
N ARG A 279 0.28 -21.27 -9.27
CA ARG A 279 0.04 -21.84 -7.94
C ARG A 279 0.68 -21.04 -6.82
N ALA A 280 1.78 -20.34 -7.10
CA ALA A 280 2.39 -19.43 -6.13
C ALA A 280 1.44 -18.29 -5.70
N SER A 281 0.42 -17.96 -6.47
CA SER A 281 -0.61 -16.98 -6.08
C SER A 281 -1.84 -17.57 -5.38
N ARG A 282 -1.78 -18.88 -5.06
CA ARG A 282 -2.86 -19.70 -4.48
C ARG A 282 -2.31 -20.56 -3.32
N VAL A 283 -1.45 -19.98 -2.49
CA VAL A 283 -0.78 -20.70 -1.38
C VAL A 283 -1.77 -21.01 -0.27
N VAL A 284 -2.72 -20.12 -0.05
CA VAL A 284 -3.78 -20.32 0.96
C VAL A 284 -4.83 -21.26 0.39
N HIS A 285 -4.99 -22.42 1.05
CA HIS A 285 -5.95 -23.43 0.63
C HIS A 285 -7.02 -23.65 1.71
N ASP A 286 -8.18 -23.06 1.47
CA ASP A 286 -9.35 -23.17 2.34
C ASP A 286 -10.27 -24.31 1.89
N TYR A 287 -11.08 -24.81 2.83
CA TYR A 287 -12.01 -25.89 2.60
C TYR A 287 -13.34 -25.62 3.30
N ASN A 288 -14.41 -26.27 2.82
CA ASN A 288 -15.56 -26.48 3.69
C ASN A 288 -15.20 -27.40 4.88
N LEU A 289 -16.05 -27.45 5.92
CA LEU A 289 -15.72 -28.20 7.14
C LEU A 289 -15.49 -29.70 6.89
N ALA A 290 -16.26 -30.28 5.97
CA ALA A 290 -16.14 -31.69 5.60
C ALA A 290 -14.86 -32.00 4.80
N ARG A 291 -14.08 -30.96 4.42
CA ARG A 291 -12.94 -31.04 3.50
C ARG A 291 -13.27 -31.74 2.18
N THR A 292 -14.53 -31.63 1.75
CA THR A 292 -15.03 -32.20 0.50
C THR A 292 -15.00 -31.19 -0.64
N ALA A 293 -14.98 -29.90 -0.34
CA ALA A 293 -14.89 -28.83 -1.32
C ALA A 293 -13.73 -27.88 -0.99
N SER A 294 -12.85 -27.66 -1.97
CA SER A 294 -11.80 -26.65 -1.96
C SER A 294 -12.42 -25.27 -2.23
N GLN A 295 -11.94 -24.25 -1.52
CA GLN A 295 -12.22 -22.85 -1.78
C GLN A 295 -10.94 -22.21 -2.28
N GLU A 296 -10.98 -21.65 -3.49
CA GLU A 296 -9.83 -20.95 -4.05
C GLU A 296 -9.72 -19.56 -3.43
N VAL A 297 -8.57 -19.28 -2.82
CA VAL A 297 -8.21 -17.98 -2.27
C VAL A 297 -7.18 -17.35 -3.20
N ILE A 298 -7.39 -16.09 -3.55
CA ILE A 298 -6.46 -15.31 -4.37
C ILE A 298 -5.50 -14.59 -3.40
N ASP A 299 -4.25 -15.07 -3.33
CA ASP A 299 -3.19 -14.50 -2.49
C ASP A 299 -1.98 -14.10 -3.36
N GLU A 300 -2.16 -12.98 -4.06
CA GLU A 300 -1.16 -12.44 -4.99
C GLU A 300 -0.06 -11.64 -4.27
N PHE A 301 1.10 -11.55 -4.92
CA PHE A 301 2.25 -10.75 -4.49
C PHE A 301 2.80 -9.97 -5.69
N PRO A 302 3.53 -8.86 -5.50
CA PRO A 302 3.82 -7.93 -6.59
C PRO A 302 4.43 -8.58 -7.84
N GLN A 303 5.43 -9.45 -7.67
CA GLN A 303 6.08 -10.13 -8.79
C GLN A 303 5.12 -11.03 -9.58
N PHE A 304 4.11 -11.63 -8.95
CA PHE A 304 3.07 -12.39 -9.66
C PHE A 304 2.30 -11.47 -10.62
N SER A 305 1.79 -10.35 -10.14
CA SER A 305 1.00 -9.41 -10.96
C SER A 305 1.86 -8.80 -12.08
N PHE A 306 3.14 -8.56 -11.84
CA PHE A 306 4.05 -8.08 -12.90
C PHE A 306 4.34 -9.15 -13.97
N ILE A 307 4.54 -10.42 -13.59
CA ILE A 307 4.72 -11.53 -14.54
C ILE A 307 3.43 -11.76 -15.32
N LEU A 308 2.29 -11.80 -14.62
CA LEU A 308 0.98 -11.94 -15.22
C LEU A 308 0.76 -10.78 -16.21
N GLY A 309 1.11 -9.56 -15.82
CA GLY A 309 1.02 -8.37 -16.64
C GLY A 309 -0.41 -7.86 -16.76
N ASP A 310 -1.15 -7.90 -15.65
CA ASP A 310 -2.45 -7.28 -15.50
C ASP A 310 -2.32 -5.94 -14.74
N MET A 311 -3.18 -5.00 -15.10
CA MET A 311 -3.25 -3.65 -14.55
C MET A 311 -4.35 -3.53 -13.50
N HIS A 312 -4.43 -4.54 -12.63
CA HIS A 312 -5.48 -4.60 -11.62
C HIS A 312 -5.37 -3.38 -10.69
N PRO A 313 -6.49 -2.87 -10.13
CA PRO A 313 -6.45 -1.65 -9.31
C PRO A 313 -5.43 -1.66 -8.15
N HIS A 314 -5.19 -2.82 -7.52
CA HIS A 314 -4.16 -2.94 -6.48
C HIS A 314 -2.73 -2.76 -7.03
N VAL A 315 -2.46 -3.16 -8.28
CA VAL A 315 -1.17 -2.93 -8.97
C VAL A 315 -1.01 -1.44 -9.28
N LEU A 316 -2.06 -0.81 -9.80
CA LEU A 316 -2.08 0.63 -10.10
C LEU A 316 -1.91 1.49 -8.84
N ALA A 317 -2.26 0.97 -7.66
CA ALA A 317 -2.13 1.64 -6.37
C ALA A 317 -0.70 1.64 -5.79
N ILE A 318 0.19 0.74 -6.25
CA ILE A 318 1.54 0.54 -5.67
C ILE A 318 2.38 1.83 -5.54
N PRO A 319 2.47 2.72 -6.56
CA PRO A 319 3.27 3.93 -6.42
C PRO A 319 2.73 4.86 -5.31
N PHE A 320 1.40 4.89 -5.17
CA PHE A 320 0.74 5.77 -4.21
C PHE A 320 0.79 5.20 -2.79
N ALA A 321 0.85 3.87 -2.65
CA ALA A 321 1.14 3.20 -1.39
C ALA A 321 2.50 3.65 -0.80
N PHE A 322 3.58 3.63 -1.60
CA PHE A 322 4.89 4.09 -1.13
C PHE A 322 4.97 5.61 -0.95
N LEU A 323 4.24 6.39 -1.76
CA LEU A 323 4.03 7.81 -1.49
C LEU A 323 3.39 8.04 -0.10
N MET A 324 2.41 7.23 0.29
CA MET A 324 1.78 7.33 1.62
C MET A 324 2.73 6.94 2.74
N MET A 325 3.55 5.91 2.53
CA MET A 325 4.60 5.52 3.48
C MET A 325 5.67 6.62 3.62
N ALA A 326 6.06 7.28 2.52
CA ALA A 326 6.97 8.42 2.54
C ALA A 326 6.38 9.61 3.30
N LEU A 327 5.07 9.86 3.13
CA LEU A 327 4.36 10.92 3.84
C LEU A 327 4.30 10.61 5.34
N ALA A 328 4.00 9.36 5.70
CA ALA A 328 4.01 8.89 7.09
C ALA A 328 5.40 9.05 7.72
N LEU A 329 6.46 8.66 7.02
CA LEU A 329 7.84 8.79 7.51
C LEU A 329 8.27 10.26 7.64
N SER A 330 7.96 11.09 6.65
CA SER A 330 8.24 12.53 6.70
C SER A 330 7.46 13.24 7.82
N LEU A 331 6.20 12.83 8.03
CA LEU A 331 5.37 13.30 9.14
C LEU A 331 6.00 12.92 10.47
N PHE A 332 6.34 11.64 10.65
CA PHE A 332 6.96 11.11 11.87
C PHE A 332 8.28 11.80 12.22
N TRP A 333 9.15 12.03 11.22
CA TRP A 333 10.42 12.72 11.41
C TRP A 333 10.31 14.24 11.59
N GLY A 334 9.11 14.79 11.59
CA GLY A 334 8.91 16.20 11.88
C GLY A 334 9.28 16.58 13.29
N LYS A 335 10.36 17.34 13.46
CA LYS A 335 10.71 17.99 14.72
C LYS A 335 10.39 19.49 14.68
N GLY A 336 9.90 20.04 15.78
CA GLY A 336 10.16 21.44 16.18
C GLY A 336 9.19 22.54 15.75
N GLU A 337 8.38 22.40 14.68
CA GLU A 337 7.47 23.50 14.26
C GLU A 337 6.29 23.71 15.23
N LEU A 338 5.77 22.63 15.83
CA LEU A 338 4.69 22.69 16.81
C LEU A 338 5.18 23.23 18.17
N THR A 339 6.40 22.89 18.58
CA THR A 339 6.97 23.28 19.88
C THR A 339 7.36 24.76 19.90
N GLN A 340 7.80 25.34 18.78
CA GLN A 340 8.04 26.80 18.68
C GLN A 340 6.74 27.60 18.66
N ARG A 341 5.70 27.16 17.93
CA ARG A 341 4.36 27.77 18.04
C ARG A 341 3.79 27.67 19.45
N ARG A 342 4.07 26.58 20.18
CA ARG A 342 3.65 26.40 21.58
C ARG A 342 4.37 27.34 22.56
N LYS A 343 5.59 27.79 22.27
CA LYS A 343 6.25 28.84 23.05
C LYS A 343 5.61 30.21 22.83
N GLY A 344 5.09 30.50 21.63
CA GLY A 344 4.30 31.71 21.34
C GLY A 344 2.84 31.63 21.81
N ALA A 345 2.24 30.44 21.84
CA ALA A 345 0.88 30.20 22.32
C ALA A 345 0.79 29.90 23.83
N ARG A 346 1.88 30.13 24.59
CA ARG A 346 1.82 30.13 26.06
C ARG A 346 0.98 31.30 26.60
N ASP A 347 0.62 32.26 25.75
CA ASP A 347 -0.25 33.38 26.09
C ASP A 347 -1.74 33.11 25.79
N GLU A 348 -2.09 31.97 25.16
CA GLU A 348 -3.49 31.54 24.93
C GLU A 348 -3.80 30.26 25.73
N GLU A 349 -3.74 30.38 27.06
CA GLU A 349 -4.10 29.31 27.99
C GLU A 349 -5.62 29.12 28.16
N ALA A 350 -6.45 29.68 27.27
CA ALA A 350 -7.90 29.60 27.36
C ALA A 350 -8.51 28.87 26.14
N GLU A 351 -9.00 27.66 26.41
CA GLU A 351 -9.92 26.80 25.62
C GLU A 351 -9.30 25.54 24.99
N GLY A 352 -9.41 24.44 25.74
CA GLY A 352 -9.33 23.06 25.26
C GLY A 352 -10.49 22.66 24.33
N GLY A 353 -10.93 23.58 23.46
CA GLY A 353 -11.96 23.36 22.45
C GLY A 353 -11.43 22.62 21.22
N TRP A 354 -12.34 22.03 20.44
CA TRP A 354 -12.01 21.26 19.23
C TRP A 354 -11.18 22.05 18.19
N ARG A 355 -11.31 23.38 18.16
CA ARG A 355 -10.55 24.27 17.25
C ARG A 355 -9.05 24.25 17.51
N SER A 356 -8.62 24.27 18.78
CA SER A 356 -7.20 24.27 19.14
C SER A 356 -6.56 22.90 18.89
N VAL A 357 -7.33 21.82 19.04
CA VAL A 357 -6.92 20.46 18.68
C VAL A 357 -6.75 20.34 17.16
N TRP A 358 -7.72 20.83 16.38
CA TRP A 358 -7.65 20.78 14.92
C TRP A 358 -6.53 21.64 14.35
N ALA A 359 -6.29 22.84 14.90
CA ALA A 359 -5.18 23.71 14.48
C ALA A 359 -3.81 23.06 14.73
N GLN A 360 -3.66 22.33 15.84
CA GLN A 360 -2.45 21.55 16.11
C GLN A 360 -2.28 20.38 15.14
N ALA A 361 -3.36 19.64 14.90
CA ALA A 361 -3.38 18.56 13.92
C ALA A 361 -2.97 19.09 12.53
N ALA A 362 -3.62 20.14 12.03
CA ALA A 362 -3.31 20.76 10.74
C ALA A 362 -1.87 21.29 10.67
N GLY A 363 -1.39 21.93 11.73
CA GLY A 363 -0.02 22.43 11.82
C GLY A 363 1.05 21.33 11.76
N ALA A 364 0.73 20.11 12.21
CA ALA A 364 1.68 19.00 12.20
C ALA A 364 2.05 18.51 10.80
N PHE A 365 1.11 18.61 9.86
CA PHE A 365 1.29 18.25 8.45
C PHE A 365 2.02 19.35 7.65
N GLY A 366 2.32 20.51 8.27
CA GLY A 366 3.08 21.59 7.66
C GLY A 366 2.26 22.38 6.63
N LEU A 367 2.96 22.96 5.63
CA LEU A 367 2.33 23.68 4.52
C LEU A 367 1.41 24.84 4.96
N ASP A 368 1.76 25.51 6.06
CA ASP A 368 0.93 26.58 6.66
C ASP A 368 -0.53 26.17 6.95
N GLY A 369 -0.75 24.87 7.23
CA GLY A 369 -2.07 24.29 7.47
C GLY A 369 -2.68 23.57 6.27
N TRP A 370 -2.14 23.75 5.05
CA TRP A 370 -2.59 23.03 3.85
C TRP A 370 -2.12 21.58 3.78
N GLY A 371 -1.18 21.18 4.65
CA GLY A 371 -0.62 19.83 4.63
C GLY A 371 -1.65 18.76 4.98
N LEU A 372 -2.57 19.04 5.90
CA LEU A 372 -3.61 18.09 6.30
C LEU A 372 -4.67 17.90 5.20
N PRO A 373 -5.22 18.98 4.58
CA PRO A 373 -6.06 18.83 3.38
C PRO A 373 -5.38 18.08 2.23
N LEU A 374 -4.10 18.37 1.97
CA LEU A 374 -3.34 17.67 0.94
C LEU A 374 -3.15 16.19 1.28
N ALA A 375 -2.80 15.86 2.53
CA ALA A 375 -2.75 14.47 2.99
C ALA A 375 -4.12 13.77 2.86
N GLY A 376 -5.21 14.48 3.14
CA GLY A 376 -6.59 14.03 2.92
C GLY A 376 -6.88 13.73 1.44
N LEU A 377 -6.45 14.61 0.52
CA LEU A 377 -6.55 14.40 -0.92
C LEU A 377 -5.77 13.15 -1.37
N LEU A 378 -4.54 12.99 -0.88
CA LEU A 378 -3.69 11.88 -1.27
C LEU A 378 -4.21 10.54 -0.72
N VAL A 379 -4.64 10.50 0.55
CA VAL A 379 -5.20 9.28 1.15
C VAL A 379 -6.56 8.95 0.54
N GLY A 380 -7.41 9.95 0.24
CA GLY A 380 -8.68 9.74 -0.47
C GLY A 380 -8.50 9.07 -1.84
N ALA A 381 -7.41 9.39 -2.55
CA ALA A 381 -7.06 8.75 -3.82
C ALA A 381 -6.92 7.24 -3.66
N MET A 382 -6.40 6.76 -2.53
CA MET A 382 -6.25 5.33 -2.26
C MET A 382 -7.60 4.63 -2.27
N GLY A 383 -8.67 5.26 -1.76
CA GLY A 383 -10.01 4.67 -1.80
C GLY A 383 -10.59 4.50 -3.21
N PHE A 384 -10.18 5.39 -4.11
CA PHE A 384 -10.59 5.39 -5.51
C PHE A 384 -9.69 4.51 -6.39
N LEU A 385 -8.42 4.35 -6.02
CA LEU A 385 -7.48 3.40 -6.64
C LEU A 385 -7.80 1.97 -6.24
N ASN A 386 -8.00 1.72 -4.95
CA ASN A 386 -8.28 0.41 -4.38
C ASN A 386 -8.92 0.60 -2.99
N THR A 387 -10.24 0.42 -2.88
CA THR A 387 -11.02 0.87 -1.71
C THR A 387 -10.47 0.46 -0.34
N TRP A 388 -9.88 -0.73 -0.22
CA TRP A 388 -9.35 -1.22 1.06
C TRP A 388 -8.06 -0.52 1.50
N ASP A 389 -7.35 0.15 0.58
CA ASP A 389 -6.15 0.91 0.91
C ASP A 389 -6.49 2.19 1.71
N PHE A 390 -7.67 2.77 1.52
CA PHE A 390 -8.09 3.98 2.22
C PHE A 390 -7.99 3.87 3.75
N PRO A 391 -8.68 2.92 4.43
CA PRO A 391 -8.56 2.79 5.87
C PRO A 391 -7.14 2.42 6.34
N ILE A 392 -6.38 1.66 5.55
CA ILE A 392 -4.99 1.29 5.86
C ILE A 392 -4.11 2.54 5.95
N TYR A 393 -4.19 3.44 4.97
CA TYR A 393 -3.33 4.62 4.94
C TYR A 393 -3.84 5.76 5.84
N VAL A 394 -5.15 5.87 6.11
CA VAL A 394 -5.66 6.73 7.19
C VAL A 394 -5.08 6.28 8.53
N PHE A 395 -5.09 4.97 8.80
CA PHE A 395 -4.47 4.42 10.01
C PHE A 395 -2.98 4.69 10.05
N LEU A 396 -2.23 4.44 8.97
CA LEU A 396 -0.78 4.64 8.93
C LEU A 396 -0.37 6.09 9.22
N LEU A 397 -1.03 7.07 8.57
CA LEU A 397 -0.75 8.49 8.80
C LEU A 397 -1.14 8.93 10.21
N THR A 398 -2.26 8.42 10.73
CA THR A 398 -2.68 8.67 12.12
C THR A 398 -1.68 8.07 13.11
N LEU A 399 -1.17 6.86 12.86
CA LEU A 399 -0.15 6.22 13.68
C LEU A 399 1.17 6.99 13.64
N ALA A 400 1.61 7.44 12.46
CA ALA A 400 2.80 8.28 12.34
C ALA A 400 2.67 9.60 13.11
N TYR A 401 1.49 10.24 13.05
CA TYR A 401 1.17 11.41 13.88
C TYR A 401 1.26 11.06 15.38
N ALA A 402 0.55 10.02 15.82
CA ALA A 402 0.51 9.59 17.22
C ALA A 402 1.91 9.27 17.77
N LEU A 403 2.72 8.50 17.03
CA LEU A 403 4.09 8.18 17.40
C LEU A 403 4.97 9.42 17.49
N ARG A 404 4.83 10.37 16.55
CA ARG A 404 5.54 11.65 16.63
C ARG A 404 5.18 12.40 17.91
N ARG A 405 3.89 12.54 18.22
CA ARG A 405 3.44 13.25 19.43
C ARG A 405 3.95 12.58 20.70
N GLY A 406 3.95 11.25 20.71
CA GLY A 406 4.57 10.47 21.78
C GLY A 406 6.05 10.78 21.95
N TYR A 407 6.80 10.79 20.85
CA TYR A 407 8.24 11.12 20.84
C TYR A 407 8.54 12.58 21.21
N GLU A 408 7.61 13.50 20.92
CA GLU A 408 7.65 14.91 21.37
C GLU A 408 7.27 15.08 22.86
N GLY A 409 7.03 13.98 23.59
CA GLY A 409 6.76 13.97 25.04
C GLY A 409 5.29 14.08 25.44
N LEU A 410 4.35 13.96 24.49
CA LEU A 410 2.92 13.96 24.82
C LEU A 410 2.54 12.61 25.45
N ARG A 411 2.15 12.64 26.73
CA ARG A 411 1.70 11.46 27.47
C ARG A 411 0.37 10.90 26.94
N LEU A 412 0.19 9.59 27.09
CA LEU A 412 -1.04 8.85 26.80
C LEU A 412 -2.20 9.26 27.71
N GLY A 413 -2.76 10.44 27.48
CA GLY A 413 -3.92 10.99 28.21
C GLY A 413 -5.00 11.51 27.28
N ARG A 414 -6.00 12.21 27.84
CA ARG A 414 -7.15 12.73 27.09
C ARG A 414 -6.75 13.53 25.85
N ARG A 415 -5.77 14.42 25.96
CA ARG A 415 -5.31 15.28 24.86
C ARG A 415 -4.69 14.48 23.72
N PHE A 416 -3.87 13.47 24.02
CA PHE A 416 -3.27 12.59 23.01
C PHE A 416 -4.35 11.90 22.17
N TRP A 417 -5.36 11.35 22.83
CA TRP A 417 -6.47 10.68 22.16
C TRP A 417 -7.33 11.66 21.37
N GLN A 418 -7.61 12.85 21.91
CA GLN A 418 -8.32 13.90 21.17
C GLN A 418 -7.58 14.28 19.88
N GLU A 419 -6.28 14.58 19.96
CA GLU A 419 -5.48 14.91 18.76
C GLU A 419 -5.46 13.76 17.75
N THR A 420 -5.23 12.52 18.21
CA THR A 420 -5.16 11.33 17.36
C THR A 420 -6.49 11.03 16.66
N VAL A 421 -7.60 11.10 17.40
CA VAL A 421 -8.96 10.89 16.87
C VAL A 421 -9.33 12.01 15.90
N THR A 422 -8.99 13.26 16.21
CA THR A 422 -9.21 14.39 15.30
C THR A 422 -8.45 14.21 13.99
N VAL A 423 -7.18 13.76 14.02
CA VAL A 423 -6.42 13.46 12.79
C VAL A 423 -7.09 12.35 11.99
N PHE A 424 -7.45 11.24 12.64
CA PHE A 424 -8.12 10.12 11.99
C PHE A 424 -9.39 10.55 11.24
N PHE A 425 -10.31 11.21 11.94
CA PHE A 425 -11.58 11.65 11.35
C PHE A 425 -11.40 12.79 10.34
N SER A 426 -10.40 13.66 10.51
CA SER A 426 -10.12 14.71 9.52
C SER A 426 -9.61 14.12 8.21
N LEU A 427 -8.65 13.18 8.27
CA LEU A 427 -8.14 12.49 7.08
C LEU A 427 -9.26 11.70 6.40
N ALA A 428 -10.06 10.95 7.17
CA ALA A 428 -11.18 10.19 6.63
C ALA A 428 -12.24 11.09 5.99
N ALA A 429 -12.66 12.16 6.67
CA ALA A 429 -13.68 13.07 6.16
C ALA A 429 -13.20 13.82 4.92
N ILE A 430 -12.01 14.40 4.94
CA ILE A 430 -11.44 15.10 3.77
C ILE A 430 -11.27 14.13 2.60
N GLY A 431 -10.75 12.93 2.86
CA GLY A 431 -10.57 11.90 1.83
C GLY A 431 -11.88 11.44 1.19
N VAL A 432 -12.97 11.30 1.96
CA VAL A 432 -14.29 10.97 1.39
C VAL A 432 -14.89 12.17 0.65
N LEU A 433 -14.83 13.36 1.22
CA LEU A 433 -15.47 14.56 0.67
C LEU A 433 -14.85 15.00 -0.67
N LEU A 434 -13.52 14.93 -0.80
CA LEU A 434 -12.82 15.30 -2.03
C LEU A 434 -13.09 14.33 -3.19
N TYR A 435 -13.49 13.10 -2.88
CA TYR A 435 -13.82 12.06 -3.87
C TYR A 435 -15.31 11.75 -3.90
N LEU A 436 -16.15 12.63 -3.35
CA LEU A 436 -17.59 12.45 -3.28
C LEU A 436 -18.24 12.13 -4.64
N PRO A 437 -17.86 12.76 -5.77
CA PRO A 437 -18.41 12.38 -7.09
C PRO A 437 -18.19 10.90 -7.45
N PHE A 438 -17.06 10.32 -7.05
CA PHE A 438 -16.81 8.90 -7.23
C PHE A 438 -17.72 8.07 -6.32
N TYR A 439 -17.77 8.36 -5.02
CA TYR A 439 -18.60 7.60 -4.09
C TYR A 439 -20.10 7.66 -4.39
N LEU A 440 -20.58 8.77 -4.95
CA LEU A 440 -21.99 8.91 -5.37
C LEU A 440 -22.32 8.16 -6.66
N SER A 441 -21.33 7.94 -7.53
CA SER A 441 -21.52 7.20 -8.79
C SER A 441 -21.14 5.72 -8.69
N PHE A 442 -20.39 5.33 -7.66
CA PHE A 442 -19.92 3.96 -7.46
C PHE A 442 -21.01 3.08 -6.84
N SER A 443 -21.34 1.98 -7.53
CA SER A 443 -22.19 0.91 -7.02
C SER A 443 -21.35 -0.33 -6.74
N SER A 444 -21.15 -0.63 -5.45
CA SER A 444 -20.38 -1.79 -5.01
C SER A 444 -21.17 -3.09 -5.16
N GLN A 445 -20.51 -4.13 -5.69
CA GLN A 445 -21.03 -5.51 -5.64
C GLN A 445 -20.78 -6.19 -4.29
N ALA A 446 -19.89 -5.62 -3.45
CA ALA A 446 -19.59 -6.18 -2.14
C ALA A 446 -20.73 -5.90 -1.14
N GLY A 447 -21.28 -6.96 -0.56
CA GLY A 447 -22.37 -6.91 0.43
C GLY A 447 -21.96 -6.46 1.85
N GLY A 448 -20.85 -5.74 1.98
CA GLY A 448 -20.31 -5.26 3.25
C GLY A 448 -19.40 -6.26 4.00
N PRO A 449 -18.84 -5.86 5.16
CA PRO A 449 -17.92 -6.68 5.92
C PRO A 449 -18.65 -7.82 6.64
N LEU A 450 -18.15 -9.05 6.48
CA LEU A 450 -18.60 -10.21 7.24
C LEU A 450 -17.44 -10.74 8.08
N PRO A 451 -17.67 -11.11 9.36
CA PRO A 451 -16.61 -11.69 10.16
C PRO A 451 -16.23 -13.07 9.60
N ASN A 452 -14.95 -13.27 9.32
CA ASN A 452 -14.44 -14.59 8.97
C ASN A 452 -14.37 -15.44 10.24
N VAL A 453 -15.40 -16.28 10.47
CA VAL A 453 -15.42 -17.28 11.55
C VAL A 453 -15.00 -18.67 11.09
N VAL A 454 -15.00 -18.93 9.78
CA VAL A 454 -14.90 -20.28 9.19
C VAL A 454 -13.50 -20.68 8.73
N ASN A 455 -12.66 -19.73 8.31
CA ASN A 455 -11.39 -20.04 7.64
C ASN A 455 -10.19 -19.43 8.41
N PRO A 456 -9.62 -20.12 9.41
CA PRO A 456 -8.34 -19.74 10.00
C PRO A 456 -7.19 -20.13 9.07
N THR A 457 -6.36 -19.15 8.71
CA THR A 457 -5.17 -19.39 7.91
C THR A 457 -4.19 -20.29 8.66
N ARG A 458 -3.70 -21.35 8.00
CA ARG A 458 -2.69 -22.25 8.55
C ARG A 458 -1.31 -21.57 8.57
N PHE A 459 -0.57 -21.72 9.66
CA PHE A 459 0.73 -21.03 9.82
C PHE A 459 1.73 -21.42 8.73
N VAL A 460 1.73 -22.69 8.32
CA VAL A 460 2.62 -23.19 7.27
C VAL A 460 2.38 -22.47 5.94
N GLN A 461 1.12 -22.30 5.53
CA GLN A 461 0.78 -21.57 4.30
C GLN A 461 1.06 -20.06 4.44
N TYR A 462 0.77 -19.48 5.60
CA TYR A 462 1.13 -18.10 5.91
C TYR A 462 2.65 -17.87 5.84
N PHE A 463 3.43 -18.82 6.36
CA PHE A 463 4.89 -18.79 6.32
C PHE A 463 5.42 -19.04 4.91
N LEU A 464 4.77 -19.85 4.08
CA LEU A 464 5.14 -19.96 2.67
C LEU A 464 4.94 -18.64 1.94
N MET A 465 3.80 -17.97 2.17
CA MET A 465 3.49 -16.69 1.54
C MET A 465 4.42 -15.55 1.99
N PHE A 466 4.67 -15.43 3.31
CA PHE A 466 5.38 -14.28 3.88
C PHE A 466 6.75 -14.61 4.49
N GLY A 467 7.25 -15.84 4.35
CA GLY A 467 8.38 -16.34 5.13
C GLY A 467 9.65 -15.51 5.02
N VAL A 468 9.99 -15.01 3.82
CA VAL A 468 11.12 -14.10 3.61
C VAL A 468 10.99 -12.86 4.51
N PHE A 469 9.82 -12.23 4.54
CA PHE A 469 9.55 -11.03 5.32
C PHE A 469 9.44 -11.32 6.82
N ILE A 470 8.80 -12.43 7.21
CA ILE A 470 8.71 -12.86 8.61
C ILE A 470 10.11 -13.13 9.17
N THR A 471 10.97 -13.81 8.40
CA THR A 471 12.36 -14.07 8.81
C THR A 471 13.14 -12.78 8.96
N ALA A 472 13.06 -11.85 8.00
CA ALA A 472 13.72 -10.55 8.09
C ALA A 472 13.22 -9.74 9.31
N LEU A 473 11.91 -9.71 9.54
CA LEU A 473 11.29 -9.05 10.69
C LEU A 473 11.73 -9.70 12.01
N ALA A 474 11.77 -11.02 12.10
CA ALA A 474 12.20 -11.72 13.30
C ALA A 474 13.65 -11.39 13.68
N PHE A 475 14.57 -11.34 12.70
CA PHE A 475 15.94 -10.91 12.93
C PHE A 475 16.05 -9.44 13.34
N LEU A 476 15.26 -8.56 12.72
CA LEU A 476 15.18 -7.15 13.10
C LEU A 476 14.69 -7.00 14.56
N LEU A 477 13.62 -7.68 14.93
CA LEU A 477 13.06 -7.65 16.28
C LEU A 477 14.04 -8.24 17.30
N LEU A 478 14.73 -9.33 16.97
CA LEU A 478 15.77 -9.90 17.83
C LEU A 478 16.92 -8.90 18.06
N ALA A 479 17.40 -8.25 16.99
CA ALA A 479 18.45 -7.24 17.09
C ALA A 479 18.01 -6.03 17.92
N ALA A 480 16.79 -5.53 17.69
CA ALA A 480 16.20 -4.43 18.46
C ALA A 480 16.01 -4.81 19.94
N TRP A 481 15.54 -6.03 20.21
CA TRP A 481 15.36 -6.56 21.56
C TRP A 481 16.68 -6.69 22.33
N ARG A 482 17.75 -7.11 21.68
CA ARG A 482 19.07 -7.18 22.33
C ARG A 482 19.60 -5.80 22.76
N ARG A 483 19.20 -4.74 22.06
CA ARG A 483 19.65 -3.36 22.34
C ARG A 483 18.73 -2.60 23.28
N HIS A 484 17.43 -2.76 23.12
CA HIS A 484 16.38 -1.95 23.76
C HIS A 484 15.23 -2.82 24.29
N GLY A 485 15.56 -4.06 24.70
CA GLY A 485 14.58 -5.06 25.10
C GLY A 485 13.63 -4.54 26.19
N PRO A 486 12.30 -4.62 25.98
CA PRO A 486 11.34 -4.29 27.02
C PRO A 486 11.49 -5.26 28.21
N GLY A 487 11.14 -4.80 29.40
CA GLY A 487 10.99 -5.69 30.55
C GLY A 487 9.93 -6.77 30.27
N ALA A 488 10.12 -7.97 30.82
CA ALA A 488 9.24 -9.12 30.58
C ALA A 488 7.75 -8.80 30.82
N ARG A 489 7.45 -8.01 31.86
CA ARG A 489 6.07 -7.56 32.16
C ARG A 489 5.45 -6.72 31.05
N ALA A 490 6.22 -5.82 30.42
CA ALA A 490 5.70 -4.98 29.34
C ALA A 490 5.37 -5.83 28.11
N TYR A 491 6.22 -6.79 27.77
CA TYR A 491 5.94 -7.73 26.69
C TYR A 491 4.74 -8.62 27.00
N LEU A 492 4.65 -9.19 28.20
CA LEU A 492 3.49 -10.01 28.60
C LEU A 492 2.17 -9.24 28.51
N ASN A 493 2.16 -7.96 28.92
CA ASN A 493 0.97 -7.12 28.78
C ASN A 493 0.56 -6.94 27.31
N TRP A 494 1.52 -6.69 26.41
CA TRP A 494 1.26 -6.58 24.98
C TRP A 494 0.87 -7.91 24.35
N LEU A 495 1.47 -9.01 24.78
CA LEU A 495 1.13 -10.36 24.33
C LEU A 495 -0.33 -10.69 24.68
N LEU A 496 -0.72 -10.42 25.93
CA LEU A 496 -2.10 -10.57 26.38
C LEU A 496 -3.03 -9.65 25.58
N ALA A 497 -2.68 -8.38 25.36
CA ALA A 497 -3.51 -7.47 24.58
C ALA A 497 -3.71 -7.94 23.13
N VAL A 498 -2.62 -8.30 22.44
CA VAL A 498 -2.63 -8.70 21.02
C VAL A 498 -3.27 -10.07 20.82
N TRP A 499 -3.26 -10.95 21.82
CA TRP A 499 -4.02 -12.20 21.76
C TRP A 499 -5.49 -11.99 22.16
N LEU A 500 -5.78 -11.33 23.28
CA LEU A 500 -7.14 -11.19 23.80
C LEU A 500 -8.03 -10.30 22.93
N LEU A 501 -7.51 -9.24 22.30
CA LEU A 501 -8.34 -8.35 21.47
C LEU A 501 -8.92 -9.08 20.23
N PRO A 502 -8.14 -9.78 19.39
CA PRO A 502 -8.68 -10.62 18.33
C PRO A 502 -9.56 -11.76 18.84
N ALA A 503 -9.23 -12.36 20.00
CA ALA A 503 -10.07 -13.41 20.58
C ALA A 503 -11.44 -12.89 21.01
N LEU A 504 -11.48 -11.69 21.62
CA LEU A 504 -12.72 -11.00 21.98
C LEU A 504 -13.52 -10.64 20.73
N PHE A 505 -12.86 -10.11 19.70
CA PHE A 505 -13.51 -9.83 18.41
C PHE A 505 -14.10 -11.11 17.79
N LEU A 506 -13.37 -12.22 17.80
CA LEU A 506 -13.86 -13.51 17.33
C LEU A 506 -15.04 -14.01 18.18
N ALA A 507 -14.99 -13.87 19.50
CA ALA A 507 -16.08 -14.26 20.39
C ALA A 507 -17.35 -13.42 20.12
N LEU A 508 -17.20 -12.11 19.91
CA LEU A 508 -18.28 -11.22 19.51
C LEU A 508 -18.84 -11.56 18.12
N ALA A 509 -17.97 -11.91 17.17
CA ALA A 509 -18.38 -12.37 15.85
C ALA A 509 -19.17 -13.69 15.92
N ILE A 510 -18.70 -14.65 16.71
CA ILE A 510 -19.42 -15.91 16.94
C ILE A 510 -20.76 -15.63 17.61
N LEU A 511 -20.79 -14.78 18.64
CA LEU A 511 -22.03 -14.36 19.29
C LEU A 511 -23.00 -13.74 18.28
N LEU A 512 -22.52 -12.85 17.40
CA LEU A 512 -23.32 -12.25 16.33
C LEU A 512 -23.91 -13.31 15.39
N VAL A 513 -23.10 -14.27 14.94
CA VAL A 513 -23.58 -15.41 14.13
C VAL A 513 -24.63 -16.23 14.90
N MET A 514 -24.47 -16.38 16.22
CA MET A 514 -25.43 -17.12 17.03
C MET A 514 -26.74 -16.34 17.21
N ILE A 515 -26.74 -15.02 17.39
CA ILE A 515 -27.99 -14.28 17.65
C ILE A 515 -28.72 -13.87 16.37
N ALA A 516 -28.07 -13.87 15.19
CA ALA A 516 -28.66 -13.46 13.92
C ALA A 516 -28.96 -14.68 13.02
N PRO A 517 -30.23 -15.13 12.89
CA PRO A 517 -30.57 -16.35 12.14
C PRO A 517 -30.07 -16.36 10.69
N GLY A 518 -30.25 -15.26 9.94
CA GLY A 518 -29.78 -15.18 8.56
C GLY A 518 -28.25 -15.28 8.41
N LEU A 519 -27.50 -14.77 9.39
CA LEU A 519 -26.04 -14.94 9.42
C LEU A 519 -25.67 -16.38 9.81
N ARG A 520 -26.38 -16.96 10.78
CA ARG A 520 -26.23 -18.36 11.17
C ARG A 520 -26.41 -19.29 9.98
N ASP A 521 -27.48 -19.11 9.20
CA ASP A 521 -27.79 -19.95 8.04
C ASP A 521 -26.74 -19.80 6.94
N LYS A 522 -26.25 -18.57 6.71
CA LYS A 522 -25.14 -18.32 5.78
C LYS A 522 -23.86 -19.03 6.21
N VAL A 523 -23.47 -18.93 7.48
CA VAL A 523 -22.30 -19.64 8.03
C VAL A 523 -22.51 -21.16 8.01
N SER A 524 -23.72 -21.62 8.30
CA SER A 524 -24.16 -23.02 8.23
C SER A 524 -23.93 -23.59 6.82
N GLY A 525 -24.34 -22.84 5.79
CA GLY A 525 -24.13 -23.19 4.38
C GLY A 525 -22.66 -23.21 3.99
N LEU A 526 -21.87 -22.23 4.44
CA LEU A 526 -20.41 -22.21 4.19
C LEU A 526 -19.69 -23.39 4.84
N LEU A 527 -20.09 -23.77 6.06
CA LEU A 527 -19.51 -24.89 6.78
C LEU A 527 -20.03 -26.25 6.29
N GLY A 528 -21.20 -26.30 5.64
CA GLY A 528 -21.87 -27.56 5.32
C GLY A 528 -22.36 -28.31 6.55
N THR A 529 -22.70 -27.60 7.63
CA THR A 529 -23.19 -28.16 8.90
C THR A 529 -24.58 -27.67 9.23
N PRO A 530 -25.39 -28.39 10.03
CA PRO A 530 -26.66 -27.87 10.55
C PRO A 530 -26.46 -26.65 11.47
N PRO A 531 -27.42 -25.69 11.52
CA PRO A 531 -27.29 -24.47 12.33
C PRO A 531 -27.00 -24.71 13.82
N GLY A 532 -27.51 -25.82 14.38
CA GLY A 532 -27.29 -26.20 15.79
C GLY A 532 -25.86 -26.65 16.11
N GLN A 533 -25.04 -26.97 15.10
CA GLN A 533 -23.65 -27.42 15.28
C GLN A 533 -22.60 -26.36 14.91
N VAL A 534 -23.03 -25.19 14.43
CA VAL A 534 -22.13 -24.13 13.93
C VAL A 534 -21.10 -23.70 14.98
N LEU A 535 -21.50 -23.54 16.24
CA LEU A 535 -20.57 -23.16 17.31
C LEU A 535 -19.44 -24.19 17.49
N ALA A 536 -19.80 -25.47 17.62
CA ALA A 536 -18.83 -26.55 17.80
C ALA A 536 -17.90 -26.68 16.59
N ALA A 537 -18.45 -26.53 15.38
CA ALA A 537 -17.69 -26.54 14.14
C ALA A 537 -16.65 -25.40 14.07
N VAL A 538 -17.08 -24.16 14.36
CA VAL A 538 -16.18 -22.99 14.37
C VAL A 538 -15.06 -23.18 15.39
N LEU A 539 -15.38 -23.60 16.62
CA LEU A 539 -14.37 -23.82 17.66
C LEU A 539 -13.38 -24.92 17.25
N ARG A 540 -13.86 -26.02 16.66
CA ARG A 540 -13.01 -27.11 16.17
C ARG A 540 -12.04 -26.64 15.10
N VAL A 541 -12.51 -25.88 14.12
CA VAL A 541 -11.66 -25.37 13.03
C VAL A 541 -10.62 -24.38 13.55
N ARG A 542 -10.97 -23.53 14.52
CA ARG A 542 -10.00 -22.61 15.14
C ARG A 542 -8.94 -23.35 15.95
N ALA A 543 -9.31 -24.45 16.60
CA ALA A 543 -8.38 -25.27 17.38
C ALA A 543 -7.36 -26.04 16.52
N THR A 544 -7.66 -26.31 15.23
CA THR A 544 -6.72 -27.03 14.35
C THR A 544 -5.65 -26.13 13.71
N ALA A 545 -5.85 -24.80 13.71
CA ALA A 545 -4.91 -23.84 13.12
C ALA A 545 -4.62 -22.62 14.02
N PRO A 546 -4.18 -22.79 15.29
CA PRO A 546 -3.99 -21.67 16.21
C PRO A 546 -2.70 -20.88 15.94
N PHE A 547 -1.71 -21.51 15.30
CA PHE A 547 -0.33 -21.02 15.29
C PHE A 547 -0.14 -19.70 14.56
N THR A 548 -0.92 -19.40 13.52
CA THR A 548 -0.84 -18.10 12.82
C THR A 548 -1.15 -16.96 13.79
N TRP A 549 -2.26 -17.08 14.53
CA TRP A 549 -2.66 -16.09 15.52
C TRP A 549 -1.64 -15.97 16.67
N LEU A 550 -1.15 -17.11 17.19
CA LEU A 550 -0.18 -17.11 18.28
C LEU A 550 1.17 -16.49 17.88
N ILE A 551 1.74 -16.92 16.75
CA ILE A 551 3.09 -16.51 16.31
C ILE A 551 3.06 -15.06 15.81
N VAL A 552 2.12 -14.69 14.93
CA VAL A 552 2.00 -13.31 14.45
C VAL A 552 1.66 -12.37 15.62
N GLY A 553 0.79 -12.81 16.53
CA GLY A 553 0.47 -12.05 17.74
C GLY A 553 1.69 -11.82 18.64
N ALA A 554 2.58 -12.80 18.78
CA ALA A 554 3.82 -12.66 19.54
C ALA A 554 4.79 -11.66 18.88
N LEU A 555 4.93 -11.69 17.54
CA LEU A 555 5.74 -10.73 16.80
C LEU A 555 5.20 -9.31 16.94
N LEU A 556 3.88 -9.14 16.81
CA LEU A 556 3.21 -7.84 17.01
C LEU A 556 3.35 -7.33 18.45
N ALA A 557 3.26 -8.22 19.44
CA ALA A 557 3.51 -7.88 20.84
C ALA A 557 4.95 -7.42 21.06
N ALA A 558 5.93 -8.04 20.40
CA ALA A 558 7.32 -7.61 20.47
C ALA A 558 7.51 -6.21 19.85
N VAL A 559 6.89 -5.93 18.70
CA VAL A 559 6.88 -4.60 18.08
C VAL A 559 6.28 -3.56 19.04
N ALA A 560 5.08 -3.83 19.57
CA ALA A 560 4.37 -2.91 20.46
C ALA A 560 5.16 -2.66 21.76
N ALA A 561 5.75 -3.70 22.34
CA ALA A 561 6.56 -3.59 23.54
C ALA A 561 7.82 -2.75 23.31
N LEU A 562 8.55 -3.01 22.22
CA LEU A 562 9.72 -2.20 21.81
C LEU A 562 9.35 -0.72 21.59
N LEU A 563 8.24 -0.46 20.89
CA LEU A 563 7.75 0.91 20.67
C LEU A 563 7.42 1.60 21.99
N THR A 564 6.79 0.90 22.95
CA THR A 564 6.52 1.48 24.26
C THR A 564 7.77 1.74 25.09
N THR A 565 8.82 0.91 24.97
CA THR A 565 10.11 1.17 25.63
C THR A 565 10.75 2.43 25.09
N VAL A 566 10.77 2.60 23.76
CA VAL A 566 11.30 3.80 23.11
C VAL A 566 10.50 5.05 23.51
N TRP A 567 9.18 4.92 23.68
CA TRP A 567 8.34 6.04 24.13
C TRP A 567 8.60 6.40 25.61
N ARG A 568 8.77 5.41 26.50
CA ARG A 568 8.97 5.64 27.94
C ARG A 568 10.41 5.98 28.33
N GLY A 569 11.40 5.57 27.55
CA GLY A 569 12.82 5.80 27.81
C GLY A 569 13.32 7.24 27.62
N ASN A 570 12.42 8.23 27.51
CA ASN A 570 12.73 9.66 27.56
C ASN A 570 12.47 10.27 28.95
N ASP A 571 12.09 9.47 29.95
CA ASP A 571 11.83 9.89 31.33
C ASP A 571 13.01 9.61 32.30
N ASP A 572 14.20 9.21 31.81
CA ASP A 572 15.43 9.06 32.62
C ASP A 572 16.40 10.24 32.43
#